data_AF-A0A0E0ERL2-F1
#
_entry.id   AF-A0A0E0ERL2-F1
#
_cell.length_a   1.000
_cell.length_b   1.000
_cell.length_c   1.000
_cell.angle_alpha   90.00
_cell.angle_beta   90.00
_cell.angle_gamma   90.00
#
_symmetry.space_group_name_H-M   'P 1'
#
loop_
_entity.id
_entity.type
_entity.pdbx_description
1 polymer ?
#
loop_
_entity_poly.entity_id
_entity_poly.type
_entity_poly.pdbx_seq_one_letter_code
_entity_poly.pdbx_strand_id
1 'polypeptide(L)'
;MLIKSIILYFVFCLFDSFSLSLKAKKSKVVIKGEASFTRFSTKYFRQVLSAMSDHQKSVIDKYRFRSLLMFDSNCVAKKLAVWIAHYVDVHDILHLPIGGLEFRKDRNVSKQFILSKYAKTSLPSVRFFGDQFINKDNLTDDKVITSFFIVALSCFLCANSCLLPSTKYLTIFEDVDEIKSYDWSKFVYD
;
A
#
# COMPACT_ATOMS: atom_id res chain seq x y z
N MET A 1 5.02 -17.99 -20.65
CA MET A 1 4.92 -18.02 -19.16
C MET A 1 6.10 -17.31 -18.47
N LEU A 2 7.29 -17.18 -19.08
CA LEU A 2 8.45 -16.50 -18.49
C LEU A 2 8.38 -14.96 -18.44
N ILE A 3 7.63 -14.31 -19.35
CA ILE A 3 7.59 -12.84 -19.44
C ILE A 3 6.76 -12.22 -18.31
N LYS A 4 5.75 -12.94 -17.79
CA LYS A 4 4.92 -12.49 -16.65
C LYS A 4 5.67 -12.51 -15.31
N SER A 5 6.65 -13.41 -15.13
CA SER A 5 7.49 -13.46 -13.93
C SER A 5 8.57 -12.38 -13.88
N ILE A 6 9.02 -11.92 -15.06
CA ILE A 6 10.07 -10.90 -15.16
C ILE A 6 9.50 -9.49 -14.87
N ILE A 7 8.29 -9.19 -15.36
CA ILE A 7 7.63 -7.89 -15.15
C ILE A 7 7.23 -7.68 -13.69
N LEU A 8 6.73 -8.73 -13.02
CA LEU A 8 6.40 -8.67 -11.59
C LEU A 8 7.65 -8.42 -10.73
N TYR A 9 8.78 -9.08 -11.06
CA TYR A 9 10.07 -8.89 -10.40
C TYR A 9 10.60 -7.44 -10.53
N PHE A 10 10.31 -6.76 -11.66
CA PHE A 10 10.81 -5.42 -11.93
C PHE A 10 10.08 -4.29 -11.19
N VAL A 11 8.76 -4.38 -11.00
CA VAL A 11 8.02 -3.38 -10.21
C VAL A 11 8.31 -3.47 -8.73
N PHE A 12 8.58 -4.67 -8.21
CA PHE A 12 8.98 -4.82 -6.81
C PHE A 12 10.33 -4.15 -6.51
N CYS A 13 11.22 -4.04 -7.48
CA CYS A 13 12.54 -3.45 -7.30
C CYS A 13 12.60 -1.93 -7.48
N LEU A 14 11.70 -1.37 -8.29
CA LEU A 14 11.47 0.07 -8.34
C LEU A 14 11.03 0.60 -6.97
N PHE A 15 10.21 -0.18 -6.27
CA PHE A 15 9.72 0.14 -4.94
C PHE A 15 10.82 0.21 -3.86
N ASP A 16 11.71 -0.78 -3.82
CA ASP A 16 12.89 -0.74 -2.93
C ASP A 16 13.91 0.33 -3.36
N SER A 17 14.01 0.65 -4.65
CA SER A 17 14.90 1.69 -5.18
C SER A 17 14.48 3.11 -4.81
N PHE A 18 13.17 3.38 -4.75
CA PHE A 18 12.63 4.66 -4.25
C PHE A 18 12.88 4.81 -2.74
N SER A 19 12.70 3.71 -1.98
CA SER A 19 13.02 3.61 -0.54
C SER A 19 14.50 3.90 -0.22
N LEU A 20 15.43 3.37 -1.02
CA LEU A 20 16.88 3.60 -0.87
C LEU A 20 17.29 5.05 -1.21
N SER A 21 16.64 5.68 -2.19
CA SER A 21 16.87 7.09 -2.53
C SER A 21 16.56 8.01 -1.34
N LEU A 22 15.54 7.68 -0.54
CA LEU A 22 15.15 8.43 0.66
C LEU A 22 16.07 8.20 1.87
N LYS A 23 16.86 7.11 1.90
CA LYS A 23 17.87 6.84 2.95
C LYS A 23 19.16 7.64 2.77
N ALA A 24 19.46 8.11 1.56
CA ALA A 24 20.69 8.86 1.28
C ALA A 24 20.71 10.31 1.79
N LYS A 25 19.66 10.78 2.51
CA LYS A 25 19.53 12.19 2.94
C LYS A 25 19.40 12.48 4.44
N LYS A 26 19.67 11.55 5.38
CA LYS A 26 19.77 11.92 6.81
C LYS A 26 20.85 11.14 7.56
N SER A 27 21.82 11.88 8.08
CA SER A 27 22.83 11.46 9.05
C SER A 27 22.27 11.39 10.49
N LYS A 28 22.52 10.23 11.13
CA LYS A 28 22.52 9.83 12.56
C LYS A 28 21.74 10.66 13.60
N VAL A 29 20.82 9.96 14.30
CA VAL A 29 20.86 9.74 15.78
C VAL A 29 20.28 8.34 16.05
N VAL A 30 21.00 7.52 16.82
CA VAL A 30 20.57 6.19 17.28
C VAL A 30 19.97 6.34 18.68
N ILE A 31 18.70 5.96 18.85
CA ILE A 31 18.13 5.64 20.16
C ILE A 31 17.60 4.21 20.09
N LYS A 32 18.01 3.42 21.08
CA LYS A 32 17.73 1.99 21.26
C LYS A 32 16.35 1.87 21.94
N GLY A 33 15.35 1.35 21.24
CA GLY A 33 14.01 1.11 21.78
C GLY A 33 13.03 0.72 20.67
N GLU A 34 12.54 -0.52 20.73
CA GLU A 34 11.67 -1.21 19.76
C GLU A 34 12.25 -1.31 18.33
N ALA A 35 12.03 -2.45 17.66
CA ALA A 35 12.49 -2.65 16.29
C ALA A 35 11.93 -1.53 15.40
N SER A 36 12.79 -0.59 15.02
CA SER A 36 12.43 0.65 14.38
C SER A 36 11.62 0.39 13.11
N PHE A 37 10.34 0.73 13.15
CA PHE A 37 9.52 0.73 11.94
C PHE A 37 10.07 1.81 11.02
N THR A 38 10.88 1.41 10.06
CA THR A 38 11.28 2.31 9.00
C THR A 38 10.28 2.17 7.87
N ARG A 39 9.49 3.24 7.68
CA ARG A 39 8.69 3.78 6.53
C ARG A 39 8.55 3.03 5.19
N PHE A 40 9.38 2.03 4.91
CA PHE A 40 9.39 1.17 3.73
C PHE A 40 9.81 -0.21 4.19
N SER A 41 8.97 -0.85 4.98
CA SER A 41 9.27 -2.19 5.44
C SER A 41 8.62 -3.15 4.46
N THR A 42 9.29 -3.39 3.33
CA THR A 42 8.98 -4.52 2.44
C THR A 42 8.91 -5.82 3.25
N LYS A 43 9.74 -5.93 4.29
CA LYS A 43 9.65 -6.96 5.33
C LYS A 43 8.31 -6.97 6.08
N TYR A 44 7.80 -5.82 6.51
CA TYR A 44 6.50 -5.71 7.20
C TYR A 44 5.34 -5.99 6.25
N PHE A 45 5.34 -5.45 5.03
CA PHE A 45 4.29 -5.74 4.08
C PHE A 45 4.26 -7.24 3.74
N ARG A 46 5.44 -7.86 3.54
CA ARG A 46 5.56 -9.32 3.41
C ARG A 46 5.02 -10.06 4.64
N GLN A 47 5.32 -9.57 5.84
CA GLN A 47 4.81 -10.14 7.08
C GLN A 47 3.28 -10.06 7.14
N VAL A 48 2.68 -8.92 6.78
CA VAL A 48 1.23 -8.76 6.67
C VAL A 48 0.66 -9.78 5.69
N LEU A 49 1.19 -9.86 4.47
CA LEU A 49 0.72 -10.81 3.45
C LEU A 49 0.86 -12.28 3.88
N SER A 50 1.91 -12.63 4.61
CA SER A 50 2.09 -13.97 5.17
C SER A 50 1.10 -14.31 6.28
N ALA A 51 0.60 -13.30 7.00
CA ALA A 51 -0.33 -13.47 8.11
C ALA A 51 -1.80 -13.59 7.66
N MET A 52 -2.11 -13.13 6.44
CA MET A 52 -3.48 -13.14 5.91
C MET A 52 -4.01 -14.56 5.68
N SER A 53 -5.27 -14.78 6.07
CA SER A 53 -6.01 -16.02 5.78
C SER A 53 -6.46 -16.10 4.32
N ASP A 54 -6.86 -17.31 3.88
CA ASP A 54 -7.35 -17.51 2.51
C ASP A 54 -8.64 -16.72 2.24
N HIS A 55 -9.53 -16.60 3.24
CA HIS A 55 -10.71 -15.74 3.15
C HIS A 55 -10.32 -14.28 2.88
N GLN A 56 -9.41 -13.72 3.67
CA GLN A 56 -8.99 -12.31 3.52
C GLN A 56 -8.31 -12.05 2.17
N LYS A 57 -7.53 -13.02 1.66
CA LYS A 57 -6.95 -12.96 0.30
C LYS A 57 -8.02 -13.02 -0.78
N SER A 58 -9.05 -13.86 -0.61
CA SER A 58 -10.17 -13.95 -1.54
C SER A 58 -10.98 -12.65 -1.62
N VAL A 59 -11.14 -11.95 -0.48
CA VAL A 59 -11.76 -10.63 -0.42
C VAL A 59 -10.96 -9.65 -1.29
N ILE A 60 -9.64 -9.56 -1.13
CA ILE A 60 -8.80 -8.67 -1.96
C ILE A 60 -8.87 -9.02 -3.46
N ASP A 61 -8.91 -10.31 -3.80
CA ASP A 61 -9.04 -10.77 -5.19
C ASP A 61 -10.39 -10.37 -5.80
N LYS A 62 -11.48 -10.45 -5.03
CA LYS A 62 -12.81 -9.98 -5.45
C LYS A 62 -12.80 -8.50 -5.88
N TYR A 63 -11.99 -7.67 -5.22
CA TYR A 63 -11.81 -6.26 -5.59
C TYR A 63 -10.80 -6.03 -6.72
N ARG A 64 -10.27 -7.09 -7.36
CA ARG A 64 -9.30 -7.04 -8.48
C ARG A 64 -7.88 -6.61 -8.11
N PHE A 65 -7.51 -6.62 -6.83
CA PHE A 65 -6.17 -6.22 -6.36
C PHE A 65 -5.27 -7.41 -6.01
N ARG A 66 -5.52 -8.58 -6.61
CA ARG A 66 -4.71 -9.79 -6.41
C ARG A 66 -3.22 -9.60 -6.73
N SER A 67 -2.88 -8.69 -7.64
CA SER A 67 -1.49 -8.34 -7.96
C SER A 67 -0.69 -7.92 -6.72
N LEU A 68 -1.32 -7.22 -5.77
CA LEU A 68 -0.69 -6.79 -4.52
C LEU A 68 -0.41 -7.95 -3.54
N LEU A 69 -1.16 -9.06 -3.65
CA LEU A 69 -0.93 -10.26 -2.85
C LEU A 69 0.29 -11.05 -3.29
N MET A 70 0.75 -10.84 -4.52
CA MET A 70 1.87 -11.57 -5.13
C MET A 70 3.24 -10.94 -4.82
N PHE A 71 3.31 -10.05 -3.83
CA PHE A 71 4.53 -9.35 -3.44
C PHE A 71 5.59 -10.31 -2.86
N ASP A 72 6.76 -10.34 -3.51
CA ASP A 72 7.96 -11.03 -3.03
C ASP A 72 9.15 -10.06 -3.04
N SER A 73 9.84 -9.96 -1.90
CA SER A 73 10.89 -8.96 -1.68
C SER A 73 12.26 -9.50 -2.09
N ASN A 74 12.59 -9.43 -3.39
CA ASN A 74 13.95 -9.68 -3.91
C ASN A 74 14.42 -8.44 -4.69
N CYS A 75 15.65 -7.98 -4.47
CA CYS A 75 16.13 -6.69 -5.00
C CYS A 75 16.78 -6.80 -6.39
N VAL A 76 16.56 -5.79 -7.25
CA VAL A 76 17.27 -5.55 -8.52
C VAL A 76 18.08 -4.26 -8.44
N ALA A 77 19.18 -4.18 -9.19
CA ALA A 77 20.01 -2.99 -9.29
C ALA A 77 19.20 -1.74 -9.71
N LYS A 78 19.32 -0.66 -8.92
CA LYS A 78 18.60 0.63 -9.09
C LYS A 78 18.60 1.18 -10.51
N LYS A 79 19.72 1.05 -11.24
CA LYS A 79 19.84 1.56 -12.62
C LYS A 79 18.93 0.81 -13.59
N LEU A 80 18.76 -0.50 -13.42
CA LEU A 80 17.91 -1.32 -14.26
C LEU A 80 16.43 -1.06 -13.95
N ALA A 81 16.08 -0.91 -12.67
CA ALA A 81 14.73 -0.56 -12.24
C ALA A 81 14.25 0.77 -12.87
N VAL A 82 15.03 1.84 -12.71
CA VAL A 82 14.71 3.16 -13.29
C VAL A 82 14.64 3.12 -14.81
N TRP A 83 15.54 2.37 -15.46
CA TRP A 83 15.49 2.20 -16.92
C TRP A 83 14.15 1.59 -17.34
N ILE A 84 13.69 0.53 -16.68
CA ILE A 84 12.42 -0.14 -17.04
C ILE A 84 11.20 0.73 -16.76
N ALA A 85 11.17 1.49 -15.66
CA ALA A 85 10.07 2.44 -15.39
C ALA A 85 9.87 3.49 -16.48
N HIS A 86 10.94 3.83 -17.23
CA HIS A 86 10.82 4.77 -18.34
C HIS A 86 10.15 4.15 -19.58
N TYR A 87 10.06 2.82 -19.66
CA TYR A 87 9.53 2.10 -20.83
C TYR A 87 8.25 1.32 -20.56
N VAL A 88 7.77 1.26 -19.30
CA VAL A 88 6.60 0.46 -18.94
C VAL A 88 5.67 1.28 -18.03
N ASP A 89 4.39 1.34 -18.39
CA ASP A 89 3.35 1.99 -17.59
C ASP A 89 3.05 1.16 -16.33
N VAL A 90 2.93 1.83 -15.18
CA VAL A 90 2.60 1.23 -13.88
C VAL A 90 1.23 0.57 -13.94
N HIS A 91 0.31 1.09 -14.77
CA HIS A 91 -0.94 0.43 -15.09
C HIS A 91 -0.73 -1.00 -15.60
N ASP A 92 0.09 -1.16 -16.64
CA ASP A 92 0.33 -2.44 -17.30
C ASP A 92 0.95 -3.46 -16.35
N ILE A 93 1.65 -2.99 -15.32
CA ILE A 93 2.39 -3.85 -14.40
C ILE A 93 1.54 -4.23 -13.17
N LEU A 94 0.85 -3.26 -12.57
CA LEU A 94 0.06 -3.48 -11.36
C LEU A 94 -1.39 -3.88 -11.66
N HIS A 95 -1.82 -3.78 -12.92
CA HIS A 95 -3.21 -3.91 -13.36
C HIS A 95 -4.16 -2.97 -12.58
N LEU A 96 -3.68 -1.77 -12.24
CA LEU A 96 -4.50 -0.75 -11.57
C LEU A 96 -5.53 -0.18 -12.55
N PRO A 97 -6.77 0.15 -12.18
CA PRO A 97 -7.70 0.79 -13.10
C PRO A 97 -7.16 2.10 -13.71
N ILE A 98 -7.25 2.26 -15.03
CA ILE A 98 -7.06 3.54 -15.75
C ILE A 98 -8.43 4.16 -16.00
N GLY A 99 -8.54 5.47 -15.75
CA GLY A 99 -9.78 6.22 -15.89
C GLY A 99 -10.77 5.92 -14.77
N GLY A 100 -11.92 6.58 -14.82
CA GLY A 100 -12.97 6.44 -13.80
C GLY A 100 -13.11 7.66 -12.91
N LEU A 101 -13.56 7.45 -11.67
CA LEU A 101 -13.81 8.52 -10.71
C LEU A 101 -12.49 9.13 -10.22
N GLU A 102 -12.48 10.46 -10.08
CA GLU A 102 -11.35 11.16 -9.49
C GLU A 102 -11.37 11.05 -7.96
N PHE A 103 -10.18 11.03 -7.35
CA PHE A 103 -10.04 11.04 -5.90
C PHE A 103 -10.56 12.37 -5.34
N ARG A 104 -11.65 12.30 -4.57
CA ARG A 104 -12.23 13.47 -3.90
C ARG A 104 -11.24 14.00 -2.85
N LYS A 105 -11.08 15.33 -2.78
CA LYS A 105 -10.11 16.01 -1.90
C LYS A 105 -10.68 16.46 -0.54
N ASP A 106 -11.84 15.95 -0.12
CA ASP A 106 -12.44 16.34 1.17
C ASP A 106 -11.79 15.62 2.36
N ARG A 107 -10.88 16.34 3.03
CA ARG A 107 -10.02 15.79 4.09
C ARG A 107 -10.72 15.58 5.44
N ASN A 108 -11.80 16.32 5.71
CA ASN A 108 -12.44 16.31 7.04
C ASN A 108 -13.47 15.17 7.15
N VAL A 109 -14.27 14.97 6.10
CA VAL A 109 -15.29 13.93 6.04
C VAL A 109 -14.66 12.54 6.08
N SER A 110 -13.64 12.32 5.25
CA SER A 110 -12.92 11.03 5.15
C SER A 110 -12.22 10.62 6.44
N LYS A 111 -11.64 11.58 7.17
CA LYS A 111 -11.06 11.31 8.48
C LYS A 111 -12.13 10.85 9.48
N GLN A 112 -13.27 11.54 9.54
CA GLN A 112 -14.37 11.17 10.44
C GLN A 112 -14.94 9.79 10.11
N PHE A 113 -15.03 9.44 8.84
CA PHE A 113 -15.46 8.11 8.40
C PHE A 113 -14.55 6.99 8.94
N ILE A 114 -13.21 7.16 8.86
CA ILE A 114 -12.28 6.17 9.43
C ILE A 114 -12.40 6.11 10.96
N LEU A 115 -12.57 7.26 11.62
CA LEU A 115 -12.76 7.31 13.07
C LEU A 115 -14.02 6.55 13.52
N SER A 116 -15.14 6.73 12.82
CA SER A 116 -16.38 6.01 13.12
C SER A 116 -16.25 4.51 12.81
N LYS A 117 -15.69 4.13 11.66
CA LYS A 117 -15.51 2.72 11.23
C LYS A 117 -14.67 1.89 12.21
N TYR A 118 -13.69 2.51 12.86
CA TYR A 118 -12.80 1.85 13.81
C TYR A 118 -13.08 2.19 15.29
N ALA A 119 -14.12 2.98 15.57
CA ALA A 119 -14.48 3.46 16.91
C ALA A 119 -13.29 4.11 17.64
N LYS A 120 -12.64 5.07 16.99
CA LYS A 120 -11.47 5.80 17.50
C LYS A 120 -11.73 7.30 17.59
N THR A 121 -11.06 7.96 18.54
CA THR A 121 -11.12 9.42 18.73
C THR A 121 -10.02 10.14 17.96
N SER A 122 -8.96 9.44 17.57
CA SER A 122 -7.84 9.94 16.77
C SER A 122 -7.47 8.97 15.67
N LEU A 123 -6.89 9.49 14.57
CA LEU A 123 -6.57 8.69 13.39
C LEU A 123 -5.47 7.69 13.76
N PRO A 124 -5.70 6.36 13.63
CA PRO A 124 -4.70 5.38 13.98
C PRO A 124 -3.48 5.42 13.05
N SER A 125 -2.37 4.87 13.52
CA SER A 125 -1.17 4.72 12.70
C SER A 125 -1.37 3.67 11.60
N VAL A 126 -0.56 3.74 10.55
CA VAL A 126 -0.51 2.70 9.51
C VAL A 126 -0.25 1.31 10.11
N ARG A 127 0.57 1.25 11.16
CA ARG A 127 0.83 0.01 11.91
C ARG A 127 -0.40 -0.54 12.59
N PHE A 128 -1.24 0.32 13.18
CA PHE A 128 -2.49 -0.14 13.77
C PHE A 128 -3.29 -0.97 12.76
N PHE A 129 -3.42 -0.54 11.51
CA PHE A 129 -4.16 -1.26 10.48
C PHE A 129 -3.47 -2.56 10.03
N GLY A 130 -2.14 -2.55 9.90
CA GLY A 130 -1.39 -3.74 9.49
C GLY A 130 -1.31 -4.82 10.58
N ASP A 131 -1.19 -4.40 11.85
CA ASP A 131 -1.06 -5.30 12.99
C ASP A 131 -2.34 -6.11 13.23
N GLN A 132 -3.50 -5.62 12.78
CA GLN A 132 -4.76 -6.41 12.82
C GLN A 132 -4.65 -7.71 12.03
N PHE A 133 -3.94 -7.71 10.90
CA PHE A 133 -3.69 -8.93 10.12
C PHE A 133 -2.68 -9.84 10.83
N ILE A 134 -1.60 -9.24 11.37
CA ILE A 134 -0.53 -9.98 12.05
C ILE A 134 -1.04 -10.67 13.31
N ASN A 135 -1.89 -9.98 14.08
CA ASN A 135 -2.50 -10.49 15.31
C ASN A 135 -3.70 -11.40 15.05
N LYS A 136 -4.11 -11.56 13.79
CA LYS A 136 -5.27 -12.36 13.36
C LYS A 136 -6.58 -11.90 14.00
N ASP A 137 -6.77 -10.59 14.08
CA ASP A 137 -8.02 -10.01 14.54
C ASP A 137 -9.17 -10.43 13.62
N ASN A 138 -10.37 -10.62 14.19
CA ASN A 138 -11.57 -10.90 13.42
C ASN A 138 -12.09 -9.61 12.76
N LEU A 139 -11.78 -9.42 11.48
CA LEU A 139 -12.15 -8.24 10.69
C LEU A 139 -13.31 -8.54 9.75
N THR A 140 -14.26 -7.61 9.65
CA THR A 140 -15.26 -7.61 8.58
C THR A 140 -14.59 -7.33 7.23
N ASP A 141 -15.20 -7.77 6.13
CA ASP A 141 -14.65 -7.56 4.76
C ASP A 141 -14.34 -6.08 4.48
N ASP A 142 -15.22 -5.18 4.89
CA ASP A 142 -15.02 -3.73 4.82
C ASP A 142 -13.76 -3.25 5.54
N LYS A 143 -13.47 -3.81 6.72
CA LYS A 143 -12.26 -3.48 7.49
C LYS A 143 -11.03 -4.14 6.90
N VAL A 144 -11.15 -5.33 6.33
CA VAL A 144 -10.06 -5.99 5.58
C VAL A 144 -9.62 -5.10 4.42
N ILE A 145 -10.56 -4.64 3.59
CA ILE A 145 -10.26 -3.78 2.45
C ILE A 145 -9.67 -2.44 2.88
N THR A 146 -10.31 -1.73 3.80
CA THR A 146 -9.81 -0.44 4.27
C THR A 146 -8.43 -0.57 4.93
N SER A 147 -8.24 -1.52 5.85
CA SER A 147 -6.94 -1.71 6.52
C SER A 147 -5.85 -2.11 5.53
N PHE A 148 -6.16 -3.01 4.59
CA PHE A 148 -5.20 -3.45 3.58
C PHE A 148 -4.77 -2.29 2.67
N PHE A 149 -5.72 -1.52 2.14
CA PHE A 149 -5.38 -0.40 1.26
C PHE A 149 -4.63 0.72 1.98
N ILE A 150 -4.96 1.03 3.24
CA ILE A 150 -4.18 1.99 4.03
C ILE A 150 -2.72 1.54 4.14
N VAL A 151 -2.48 0.26 4.41
CA VAL A 151 -1.14 -0.32 4.47
C VAL A 151 -0.48 -0.31 3.09
N ALA A 152 -1.17 -0.76 2.04
CA ALA A 152 -0.66 -0.80 0.67
C ALA A 152 -0.32 0.60 0.15
N LEU A 153 -1.18 1.59 0.36
CA LEU A 153 -0.93 2.98 -0.03
C LEU A 153 0.22 3.59 0.76
N SER A 154 0.36 3.26 2.04
CA SER A 154 1.40 3.86 2.88
C SER A 154 2.76 3.17 2.77
N CYS A 155 2.80 1.88 2.48
CA CYS A 155 4.03 1.09 2.37
C CYS A 155 4.47 0.86 0.92
N PHE A 156 3.52 0.87 -0.01
CA PHE A 156 3.70 0.62 -1.43
C PHE A 156 3.20 1.85 -2.20
N LEU A 157 1.99 1.84 -2.77
CA LEU A 157 1.53 2.76 -3.83
C LEU A 157 1.87 4.27 -3.66
N CYS A 158 1.72 4.86 -2.47
CA CYS A 158 1.99 6.28 -2.20
C CYS A 158 2.85 6.48 -0.94
N ALA A 159 3.91 5.69 -0.85
CA ALA A 159 4.74 5.63 0.34
C ALA A 159 5.29 7.00 0.73
N ASN A 160 4.99 7.42 1.96
CA ASN A 160 5.38 8.71 2.51
C ASN A 160 6.04 8.52 3.89
N SER A 161 6.66 9.57 4.42
CA SER A 161 7.37 9.50 5.70
C SER A 161 6.46 9.56 6.93
N CYS A 162 5.13 9.61 6.76
CA CYS A 162 4.18 9.73 7.85
C CYS A 162 3.86 8.36 8.43
N LEU A 163 3.75 8.29 9.76
CA LEU A 163 3.25 7.10 10.45
C LEU A 163 1.71 7.03 10.44
N LEU A 164 1.04 8.10 10.03
CA LEU A 164 -0.40 8.18 9.89
C LEU A 164 -0.81 8.04 8.42
N PRO A 165 -1.98 7.44 8.14
CA PRO A 165 -2.55 7.45 6.81
C PRO A 165 -2.71 8.87 6.25
N SER A 166 -2.42 9.05 4.97
CA SER A 166 -2.62 10.34 4.30
C SER A 166 -4.10 10.55 4.03
N THR A 167 -4.62 11.73 4.41
CA THR A 167 -6.01 12.11 4.13
C THR A 167 -6.32 12.25 2.64
N LYS A 168 -5.29 12.26 1.76
CA LYS A 168 -5.46 12.34 0.30
C LYS A 168 -6.22 11.15 -0.31
N TYR A 169 -6.15 9.97 0.31
CA TYR A 169 -6.79 8.76 -0.21
C TYR A 169 -7.89 8.23 0.70
N LEU A 170 -8.15 8.84 1.87
CA LEU A 170 -9.11 8.27 2.81
C LEU A 170 -10.57 8.33 2.31
N THR A 171 -10.87 9.25 1.39
CA THR A 171 -12.21 9.44 0.80
C THR A 171 -12.71 8.23 0.04
N ILE A 172 -11.82 7.42 -0.55
CA ILE A 172 -12.20 6.22 -1.31
C ILE A 172 -12.76 5.09 -0.44
N PHE A 173 -12.60 5.19 0.88
CA PHE A 173 -13.09 4.18 1.81
C PHE A 173 -14.52 4.45 2.29
N GLU A 174 -15.08 5.63 1.99
CA GLU A 174 -16.47 5.99 2.29
C GLU A 174 -17.43 4.98 1.64
N ASP A 175 -17.13 4.57 0.41
CA ASP A 175 -17.80 3.46 -0.29
C ASP A 175 -16.74 2.49 -0.82
N VAL A 176 -16.60 1.35 -0.13
CA VAL A 176 -15.60 0.35 -0.51
C VAL A 176 -15.96 -0.39 -1.80
N ASP A 177 -17.23 -0.41 -2.21
CA ASP A 177 -17.68 -1.11 -3.41
C ASP A 177 -17.29 -0.36 -4.70
N GLU A 178 -17.13 0.96 -4.58
CA GLU A 178 -16.64 1.84 -5.63
C GLU A 178 -15.11 1.90 -5.73
N ILE A 179 -14.36 1.23 -4.85
CA ILE A 179 -12.88 1.24 -4.89
C ILE A 179 -12.34 0.91 -6.29
N LYS A 180 -12.95 -0.03 -7.01
CA LYS A 180 -12.52 -0.41 -8.37
C LYS A 180 -12.83 0.62 -9.47
N SER A 181 -13.69 1.60 -9.21
CA SER A 181 -14.15 2.59 -10.20
C SER A 181 -13.29 3.86 -10.21
N TYR A 182 -12.35 4.02 -9.27
CA TYR A 182 -11.43 5.15 -9.23
C TYR A 182 -10.24 5.01 -10.19
N ASP A 183 -9.73 6.15 -10.67
CA ASP A 183 -8.51 6.20 -11.49
C ASP A 183 -7.25 6.06 -10.61
N TRP A 184 -6.92 4.82 -10.27
CA TRP A 184 -5.77 4.48 -9.43
C TRP A 184 -4.44 4.81 -10.10
N SER A 185 -4.34 4.62 -11.41
CA SER A 185 -3.13 4.94 -12.15
C SER A 185 -2.83 6.44 -12.03
N LYS A 186 -3.81 7.32 -12.33
CA LYS A 186 -3.64 8.77 -12.17
C LYS A 186 -3.25 9.16 -10.75
N PHE A 187 -3.89 8.58 -9.74
CA PHE A 187 -3.60 8.90 -8.34
C PHE A 187 -2.19 8.51 -7.88
N VAL A 188 -1.64 7.39 -8.37
CA VAL A 188 -0.29 6.93 -8.00
C VAL A 188 0.79 7.75 -8.70
N TYR A 189 0.48 8.32 -9.87
CA TYR A 189 1.41 9.15 -10.64
C TYR A 189 1.47 10.63 -10.18
N ASP A 190 0.39 11.16 -9.62
CA ASP A 190 0.26 12.55 -9.12
C ASP A 190 0.91 12.79 -7.72
#